data_AF-A0A7K6G5N5-F1
#
_entry.id   AF-A0A7K6G5N5-F1
#
_cell.length_a   1.000
_cell.length_b   1.000
_cell.length_c   1.000
_cell.angle_alpha   90.00
_cell.angle_beta   90.00
_cell.angle_gamma   90.00
#
_symmetry.space_group_name_H-M   'P 1'
#
loop_
_entity.id
_entity.type
_entity.pdbx_description
1 polymer ?
#
loop_
_entity_poly.entity_id
_entity_poly.type
_entity_poly.pdbx_seq_one_letter_code
_entity_poly.pdbx_strand_id
1 'polypeptide(L)'
;PTEARLPPSTTWLQSYAVAEAKFFRHVARQAPPRSCHLKCLRLCARLLEGSGFSSYALKTTVMHLLTLIPLSEWQPGYLLLRLDDIMNYLRCCLEEKLLKHFFFGNEDMPEEISLPPGFQGAQPLNLFQHLAQDPAAQIEAMQEFEQLNHYL
;
A
#
# COMPACT_ATOMS: atom_id res chain seq x y z
N PRO A 1 21.82 -4.83 -9.75
CA PRO A 1 21.16 -6.05 -9.26
C PRO A 1 21.23 -6.10 -7.72
N THR A 2 20.18 -5.63 -7.05
CA THR A 2 20.14 -5.60 -5.59
C THR A 2 19.65 -6.95 -5.10
N GLU A 3 20.56 -7.77 -4.57
CA GLU A 3 20.19 -9.01 -3.88
C GLU A 3 19.27 -8.66 -2.72
N ALA A 4 18.00 -9.06 -2.81
CA ALA A 4 17.12 -9.08 -1.66
C ALA A 4 17.77 -9.99 -0.61
N ARG A 5 18.17 -9.40 0.53
CA ARG A 5 18.68 -10.16 1.69
C ARG A 5 17.64 -11.21 2.07
N LEU A 6 17.89 -12.45 1.70
CA LEU A 6 17.11 -13.58 2.16
C LEU A 6 17.30 -13.71 3.67
N PRO A 7 16.23 -13.97 4.44
CA PRO A 7 16.38 -14.24 5.86
C PRO A 7 17.28 -15.47 6.07
N PRO A 8 18.01 -15.56 7.20
CA PRO A 8 18.80 -16.74 7.53
C PRO A 8 17.96 -18.02 7.40
N SER A 9 18.59 -19.16 7.10
CA SER A 9 17.95 -20.41 6.65
C SER A 9 16.92 -21.03 7.60
N THR A 10 16.66 -20.42 8.76
CA THR A 10 15.73 -20.85 9.79
C THR A 10 14.51 -19.93 9.95
N THR A 11 14.36 -18.87 9.14
CA THR A 11 13.25 -17.90 9.26
C THR A 11 12.25 -18.03 8.10
N TRP A 12 10.97 -18.23 8.43
CA TRP A 12 9.87 -18.26 7.47
C TRP A 12 9.33 -16.85 7.21
N LEU A 13 9.17 -16.47 5.94
CA LEU A 13 8.48 -15.23 5.56
C LEU A 13 7.00 -15.33 5.91
N GLN A 14 6.52 -14.40 6.71
CA GLN A 14 5.11 -14.31 7.03
C GLN A 14 4.34 -13.74 5.83
N SER A 15 3.31 -14.45 5.37
CA SER A 15 2.46 -14.01 4.26
C SER A 15 1.08 -13.61 4.75
N TYR A 16 0.59 -12.46 4.28
CA TYR A 16 -0.73 -11.92 4.61
C TYR A 16 -1.71 -12.00 3.42
N ALA A 17 -1.34 -12.72 2.36
CA ALA A 17 -2.10 -12.76 1.12
C ALA A 17 -3.57 -13.18 1.30
N VAL A 18 -3.86 -14.07 2.28
CA VAL A 18 -5.23 -14.48 2.60
C VAL A 18 -6.03 -13.33 3.22
N ALA A 19 -5.44 -12.56 4.15
CA ALA A 19 -6.09 -11.41 4.75
C ALA A 19 -6.32 -10.29 3.72
N GLU A 20 -5.36 -10.06 2.83
CA GLU A 20 -5.47 -9.11 1.71
C GLU A 20 -6.59 -9.50 0.75
N ALA A 21 -6.66 -10.77 0.36
CA ALA A 21 -7.72 -11.26 -0.51
C ALA A 21 -9.10 -11.10 0.16
N LYS A 22 -9.20 -11.33 1.48
CA LYS A 22 -10.42 -11.07 2.24
C LYS A 22 -10.77 -9.58 2.26
N PHE A 23 -9.80 -8.70 2.49
CA PHE A 23 -10.00 -7.25 2.47
C PHE A 23 -10.55 -6.77 1.12
N PHE A 24 -9.90 -7.10 0.01
CA PHE A 24 -10.38 -6.68 -1.31
C PHE A 24 -11.73 -7.29 -1.66
N ARG A 25 -12.04 -8.50 -1.18
CA ARG A 25 -13.37 -9.09 -1.32
C ARG A 25 -14.42 -8.33 -0.53
N HIS A 26 -14.10 -7.92 0.70
CA HIS A 26 -14.98 -7.13 1.55
C HIS A 26 -15.28 -5.76 0.91
N VAL A 27 -14.26 -5.08 0.40
CA VAL A 27 -14.39 -3.83 -0.37
C VAL A 27 -15.28 -4.04 -1.61
N ALA A 28 -15.03 -5.10 -2.39
CA ALA A 28 -15.78 -5.36 -3.63
C ALA A 28 -17.28 -5.62 -3.40
N ARG A 29 -17.68 -6.10 -2.22
CA ARG A 29 -19.10 -6.30 -1.86
C ARG A 29 -19.84 -4.99 -1.59
N GLN A 30 -19.11 -3.95 -1.14
CA GLN A 30 -19.70 -2.68 -0.71
C GLN A 30 -19.48 -1.55 -1.70
N ALA A 31 -18.43 -1.64 -2.52
CA ALA A 31 -18.12 -0.64 -3.51
C ALA A 31 -19.18 -0.58 -4.63
N PRO A 32 -19.37 0.59 -5.27
CA PRO A 32 -20.26 0.72 -6.42
C PRO A 32 -19.94 -0.27 -7.53
N PRO A 33 -20.95 -0.65 -8.36
CA PRO A 33 -20.71 -1.44 -9.56
C PRO A 33 -19.60 -0.83 -10.42
N ARG A 34 -18.67 -1.66 -10.88
CA ARG A 34 -17.51 -1.25 -11.70
C ARG A 34 -16.57 -0.28 -11.00
N SER A 35 -16.50 -0.29 -9.67
CA SER A 35 -15.54 0.53 -8.92
C SER A 35 -14.12 0.46 -9.49
N CYS A 36 -13.41 1.60 -9.48
CA CYS A 36 -12.13 1.78 -10.12
C CYS A 36 -10.92 1.31 -9.28
N HIS A 37 -11.07 0.97 -8.00
CA HIS A 37 -9.95 0.69 -7.09
C HIS A 37 -8.94 -0.35 -7.61
N LEU A 38 -9.39 -1.49 -8.14
CA LEU A 38 -8.48 -2.48 -8.74
C LEU A 38 -7.88 -2.01 -10.06
N LYS A 39 -8.57 -1.16 -10.82
CA LYS A 39 -8.04 -0.55 -12.05
C LYS A 39 -6.95 0.45 -11.70
N CYS A 40 -7.16 1.30 -10.69
CA CYS A 40 -6.15 2.21 -10.15
C CYS A 40 -4.91 1.43 -9.71
N LEU A 41 -5.06 0.40 -8.88
CA LEU A 41 -3.95 -0.42 -8.40
C LEU A 41 -3.12 -1.01 -9.55
N ARG A 42 -3.77 -1.55 -10.60
CA ARG A 42 -3.07 -2.10 -11.78
C ARG A 42 -2.36 -1.04 -12.59
N LEU A 43 -2.96 0.14 -12.76
CA LEU A 43 -2.36 1.24 -13.51
C LEU A 43 -1.14 1.77 -12.75
N CYS A 44 -1.27 2.05 -11.45
CA CYS A 44 -0.14 2.44 -10.62
C CYS A 44 0.96 1.37 -10.61
N ALA A 45 0.62 0.08 -10.54
CA ALA A 45 1.63 -0.99 -10.55
C ALA A 45 2.43 -1.02 -11.85
N ARG A 46 1.80 -0.71 -12.99
CA ARG A 46 2.48 -0.56 -14.28
C ARG A 46 3.30 0.72 -14.38
N LEU A 47 2.80 1.82 -13.82
CA LEU A 47 3.53 3.09 -13.78
C LEU A 47 4.80 2.99 -12.94
N LEU A 48 4.73 2.26 -11.82
CA LEU A 48 5.85 2.02 -10.93
C LEU A 48 6.70 0.81 -11.35
N GLU A 49 6.38 0.15 -12.46
CA GLU A 49 7.15 -0.99 -12.95
C GLU A 49 8.56 -0.53 -13.36
N GLY A 50 9.59 -1.16 -12.80
CA GLY A 50 10.98 -0.77 -13.04
C GLY A 50 11.51 0.35 -12.12
N SER A 51 10.68 0.89 -11.22
CA SER A 51 11.12 1.76 -10.13
C SER A 51 11.62 0.96 -8.92
N GLY A 52 12.22 1.63 -7.93
CA GLY A 52 12.54 1.03 -6.63
C GLY A 52 11.33 0.74 -5.75
N PHE A 53 10.11 1.14 -6.16
CA PHE A 53 8.91 0.97 -5.35
C PHE A 53 8.39 -0.46 -5.33
N SER A 54 8.21 -0.99 -4.13
CA SER A 54 7.60 -2.31 -3.93
C SER A 54 6.12 -2.29 -4.32
N SER A 55 5.70 -3.27 -5.13
CA SER A 55 4.27 -3.52 -5.40
C SER A 55 3.47 -3.76 -4.12
N TYR A 56 4.13 -4.22 -3.06
CA TYR A 56 3.53 -4.38 -1.74
C TYR A 56 3.21 -3.04 -1.06
N ALA A 57 4.14 -2.07 -1.16
CA ALA A 57 3.93 -0.73 -0.64
C ALA A 57 2.76 -0.04 -1.37
N LEU A 58 2.72 -0.12 -2.70
CA LEU A 58 1.60 0.40 -3.49
C LEU A 58 0.26 -0.24 -3.10
N LYS A 59 0.21 -1.56 -2.96
CA LYS A 59 -1.00 -2.26 -2.53
C LYS A 59 -1.43 -1.79 -1.13
N THR A 60 -0.49 -1.62 -0.21
CA THR A 60 -0.76 -1.11 1.14
C THR A 60 -1.31 0.32 1.13
N THR A 61 -0.75 1.21 0.29
CA THR A 61 -1.28 2.55 0.06
C THR A 61 -2.74 2.52 -0.39
N VAL A 62 -3.07 1.69 -1.39
CA VAL A 62 -4.45 1.56 -1.88
C VAL A 62 -5.38 1.02 -0.79
N MET A 63 -4.91 0.08 0.05
CA MET A 63 -5.71 -0.44 1.16
C MET A 63 -6.02 0.62 2.21
N HIS A 64 -5.06 1.47 2.58
CA HIS A 64 -5.31 2.62 3.47
C HIS A 64 -6.27 3.63 2.85
N LEU A 65 -6.12 3.95 1.57
CA LEU A 65 -7.05 4.86 0.91
C LEU A 65 -8.47 4.31 0.83
N LEU A 66 -8.63 2.98 0.71
CA LEU A 66 -9.94 2.31 0.76
C LEU A 66 -10.62 2.38 2.12
N THR A 67 -9.89 2.68 3.20
CA THR A 67 -10.47 2.96 4.52
C THR A 67 -10.69 4.45 4.78
N LEU A 68 -9.90 5.32 4.16
CA LEU A 68 -9.98 6.78 4.33
C LEU A 68 -11.02 7.45 3.42
N ILE A 69 -11.23 6.91 2.21
CA ILE A 69 -12.15 7.47 1.21
C ILE A 69 -13.43 6.61 1.19
N PRO A 70 -14.63 7.21 1.28
CA PRO A 70 -15.88 6.47 1.18
C PRO A 70 -15.94 5.61 -0.09
N LEU A 71 -16.31 4.33 0.04
CA LEU A 71 -16.33 3.40 -1.09
C LEU A 71 -17.22 3.88 -2.26
N SER A 72 -18.26 4.67 -1.97
CA SER A 72 -19.11 5.32 -2.97
C SER A 72 -18.34 6.22 -3.93
N GLU A 73 -17.21 6.79 -3.50
CA GLU A 73 -16.40 7.67 -4.33
C GLU A 73 -15.30 6.96 -5.14
N TRP A 74 -15.33 5.63 -5.16
CA TRP A 74 -14.49 4.82 -6.03
C TRP A 74 -15.22 4.40 -7.32
N GLN A 75 -16.25 5.14 -7.73
CA GLN A 75 -16.95 4.89 -9.00
C GLN A 75 -16.07 5.22 -10.22
N PRO A 76 -16.34 4.63 -11.41
CA PRO A 76 -15.53 4.82 -12.61
C PRO A 76 -15.19 6.27 -12.98
N GLY A 77 -16.11 7.21 -12.74
CA GLY A 77 -15.95 8.63 -13.06
C GLY A 77 -14.83 9.33 -12.29
N TYR A 78 -14.41 8.78 -11.15
CA TYR A 78 -13.32 9.33 -10.33
C TYR A 78 -11.98 8.64 -10.57
N LEU A 79 -11.82 7.85 -11.65
CA LEU A 79 -10.59 7.09 -11.90
C LEU A 79 -9.32 7.95 -11.80
N LEU A 80 -9.28 9.10 -12.47
CA LEU A 80 -8.11 9.98 -12.47
C LEU A 80 -7.87 10.61 -11.10
N LEU A 81 -8.94 11.05 -10.43
CA LEU A 81 -8.86 11.58 -9.07
C LEU A 81 -8.27 10.54 -8.11
N ARG A 82 -8.70 9.27 -8.19
CA ARG A 82 -8.16 8.21 -7.32
C ARG A 82 -6.73 7.81 -7.66
N LEU A 83 -6.30 7.96 -8.91
CA LEU A 83 -4.88 7.80 -9.26
C LEU A 83 -4.05 8.91 -8.61
N ASP A 84 -4.50 10.16 -8.67
CA ASP A 84 -3.85 11.29 -8.03
C ASP A 84 -3.79 11.12 -6.50
N ASP A 85 -4.90 10.72 -5.86
CA ASP A 85 -4.93 10.42 -4.43
C ASP A 85 -3.92 9.35 -4.03
N ILE A 86 -3.75 8.30 -4.84
CA ILE A 86 -2.77 7.24 -4.61
C ILE A 86 -1.35 7.78 -4.66
N MET A 87 -1.03 8.57 -5.69
CA MET A 87 0.29 9.16 -5.85
C MET A 87 0.59 10.16 -4.73
N ASN A 88 -0.35 11.04 -4.39
CA ASN A 88 -0.21 12.01 -3.31
C ASN A 88 -0.05 11.33 -1.95
N TYR A 89 -0.84 10.30 -1.65
CA TYR A 89 -0.69 9.55 -0.40
C TYR A 89 0.66 8.85 -0.32
N LEU A 90 1.10 8.22 -1.42
CA LEU A 90 2.42 7.57 -1.48
C LEU A 90 3.53 8.60 -1.27
N ARG A 91 3.44 9.79 -1.88
CA ARG A 91 4.38 10.89 -1.67
C ARG A 91 4.46 11.29 -0.19
N CYS A 92 3.32 11.54 0.46
CA CYS A 92 3.29 11.87 1.88
C CYS A 92 3.95 10.76 2.73
N CYS A 93 3.71 9.49 2.40
CA CYS A 93 4.36 8.38 3.11
C CYS A 93 5.89 8.38 2.95
N LEU A 94 6.42 8.82 1.80
CA LEU A 94 7.86 8.95 1.55
C LEU A 94 8.46 10.14 2.29
N GLU A 95 7.76 11.28 2.29
CA GLU A 95 8.14 12.49 3.03
C GLU A 95 8.23 12.19 4.54
N GLU A 96 7.20 11.54 5.08
CA GLU A 96 7.11 11.13 6.49
C GLU A 96 7.91 9.85 6.82
N LYS A 97 8.47 9.18 5.80
CA LYS A 97 9.23 7.92 5.93
C LYS A 97 8.41 6.83 6.64
N LEU A 98 7.10 6.87 6.46
CA LEU A 98 6.14 6.09 7.23
C LEU A 98 5.04 5.57 6.31
N LEU A 99 5.03 4.26 6.12
CA LEU A 99 3.91 3.53 5.55
C LEU A 99 3.61 2.35 6.47
N LYS A 100 2.59 2.49 7.32
CA LYS A 100 2.20 1.43 8.26
C LYS A 100 1.68 0.23 7.49
N HIS A 101 2.06 -0.97 7.91
CA HIS A 101 1.49 -2.20 7.39
C HIS A 101 0.00 -2.26 7.73
N PHE A 102 -0.83 -2.59 6.74
CA PHE A 102 -2.28 -2.41 6.82
C PHE A 102 -2.97 -3.18 7.97
N PHE A 103 -2.52 -4.40 8.28
CA PHE A 103 -3.16 -5.28 9.26
C PHE A 103 -2.62 -5.16 10.70
N PHE A 104 -1.54 -4.43 10.95
CA PHE A 104 -0.96 -4.30 12.29
C PHE A 104 -1.40 -2.99 12.94
N GLY A 105 -1.99 -3.08 14.13
CA GLY A 105 -2.49 -1.89 14.85
C GLY A 105 -3.63 -1.17 14.13
N ASN A 106 -4.37 -1.87 13.26
CA ASN A 106 -5.57 -1.36 12.60
C ASN A 106 -6.81 -1.89 13.33
N GLU A 107 -7.40 -1.04 14.17
CA GLU A 107 -8.56 -1.38 14.99
C GLU A 107 -9.87 -1.37 14.18
N ASP A 108 -9.90 -0.65 13.05
CA ASP A 108 -11.09 -0.51 12.18
C ASP A 108 -11.26 -1.71 11.22
N MET A 109 -10.66 -2.86 11.53
CA MET A 109 -10.67 -4.01 10.63
C MET A 109 -11.99 -4.78 10.68
N PRO A 110 -12.65 -5.03 9.53
CA PRO A 110 -13.86 -5.84 9.48
C PRO A 110 -13.66 -7.22 10.11
N GLU A 111 -14.62 -7.67 10.92
CA GLU A 111 -14.58 -8.98 11.61
C GLU A 111 -14.41 -10.17 10.64
N GLU A 112 -14.87 -10.02 9.39
CA GLU A 112 -14.70 -11.00 8.30
C GLU A 112 -13.23 -11.30 7.99
N ILE A 113 -12.36 -10.34 8.26
CA ILE A 113 -10.90 -10.45 8.14
C ILE A 113 -10.38 -10.94 9.49
N SER A 114 -10.60 -12.23 9.76
CA SER A 114 -10.10 -12.87 10.99
C SER A 114 -8.58 -12.81 11.04
N LEU A 115 -8.04 -11.87 11.81
CA LEU A 115 -6.62 -11.76 12.12
C LEU A 115 -6.32 -12.47 13.44
N PRO A 116 -5.12 -13.02 13.64
CA PRO A 116 -4.73 -13.56 14.94
C PRO A 116 -4.83 -12.47 16.04
N PRO A 117 -5.25 -12.81 17.28
CA PRO A 117 -5.55 -11.81 18.32
C PRO A 117 -4.42 -10.82 18.63
N GLY A 118 -3.15 -11.23 18.45
CA GLY A 118 -1.99 -10.36 18.67
C GLY A 118 -1.77 -9.26 17.63
N PHE A 119 -2.53 -9.24 16.53
CA PHE A 119 -2.31 -8.31 15.42
C PHE A 119 -2.92 -6.92 15.63
N GLN A 120 -4.11 -6.88 16.23
CA GLN A 120 -4.85 -5.64 16.44
C GLN A 120 -4.19 -4.75 17.49
N GLY A 121 -3.53 -5.33 18.50
CA GLY A 121 -2.78 -4.60 19.53
C GLY A 121 -1.27 -4.48 19.30
N ALA A 122 -0.75 -5.02 18.20
CA ALA A 122 0.68 -4.95 17.90
C ALA A 122 1.08 -3.56 17.38
N GLN A 123 2.33 -3.17 17.68
CA GLN A 123 2.90 -1.95 17.12
C GLN A 123 2.88 -2.01 15.58
N PRO A 124 2.36 -0.98 14.89
CA PRO A 124 2.29 -0.98 13.43
C PRO A 124 3.69 -1.10 12.82
N LEU A 125 3.89 -2.13 12.00
CA LEU A 125 5.14 -2.31 11.26
C LEU A 125 5.26 -1.22 10.18
N ASN A 126 6.35 -0.46 10.16
CA ASN A 126 6.61 0.53 9.12
C ASN A 126 7.29 -0.13 7.90
N LEU A 127 6.64 -0.15 6.74
CA LEU A 127 7.21 -0.65 5.49
C LEU A 127 8.36 0.24 4.98
N PHE A 128 8.37 1.51 5.35
CA PHE A 128 9.43 2.48 5.02
C PHE A 128 10.44 2.67 6.16
N GLN A 129 10.55 1.70 7.06
CA GLN A 129 11.52 1.74 8.15
C GLN A 129 12.97 1.96 7.67
N HIS A 130 13.32 1.43 6.50
CA HIS A 130 14.63 1.64 5.89
C HIS A 130 14.86 3.10 5.48
N LEU A 131 13.83 3.80 4.98
CA LEU A 131 13.91 5.24 4.65
C LEU A 131 14.04 6.11 5.91
N ALA A 132 13.44 5.67 7.03
CA ALA A 132 13.59 6.34 8.31
C ALA A 132 15.01 6.18 8.90
N GLN A 133 15.72 5.10 8.53
CA GLN A 133 17.07 4.78 9.02
C GLN A 133 18.18 5.33 8.12
N ASP A 134 17.90 5.51 6.82
CA ASP A 134 18.86 5.96 5.83
C ASP A 134 18.33 7.19 5.05
N PRO A 135 18.81 8.42 5.38
CA PRO A 135 18.44 9.63 4.66
C PRO A 135 18.79 9.61 3.17
N ALA A 136 19.86 8.92 2.76
CA ALA A 136 20.24 8.84 1.35
C ALA A 136 19.20 8.02 0.57
N ALA A 137 18.78 6.87 1.12
CA ALA A 137 17.72 6.05 0.54
C ALA A 137 16.39 6.82 0.44
N GLN A 138 16.07 7.67 1.43
CA GLN A 138 14.90 8.55 1.34
C GLN A 138 15.01 9.55 0.18
N ILE A 139 16.16 10.22 0.04
CA ILE A 139 16.37 11.20 -1.03
C ILE A 139 16.27 10.51 -2.41
N GLU A 140 16.88 9.34 -2.57
CA GLU A 140 16.81 8.54 -3.80
C GLU A 140 15.36 8.15 -4.12
N ALA A 141 14.61 7.62 -3.13
CA ALA A 141 13.20 7.28 -3.32
C ALA A 141 12.34 8.50 -3.70
N MET A 142 12.59 9.67 -3.10
CA MET A 142 11.89 10.91 -3.46
C MET A 142 12.23 11.35 -4.89
N GLN A 143 13.49 11.26 -5.31
CA GLN A 143 13.90 11.58 -6.68
C GLN A 143 13.28 10.64 -7.71
N GLU A 144 13.26 9.33 -7.44
CA GLU A 144 12.58 8.36 -8.29
C GLU A 144 11.08 8.67 -8.40
N PHE A 145 10.43 9.01 -7.28
CA PHE A 145 9.02 9.39 -7.27
C PHE A 145 8.74 10.64 -8.11
N GLU A 146 9.57 11.69 -7.97
CA GLU A 146 9.42 12.93 -8.74
C GLU A 146 9.60 12.71 -10.24
N GLN A 147 10.56 11.88 -10.64
CA GLN A 147 10.75 11.51 -12.04
C GLN A 147 9.52 10.80 -12.59
N LEU A 148 8.96 9.84 -11.85
CA LEU A 148 7.74 9.13 -12.24
C LEU A 148 6.54 10.09 -12.39
N ASN A 149 6.39 11.02 -11.45
CA ASN A 149 5.30 11.99 -11.47
C ASN A 149 5.43 13.02 -12.60
N HIS A 150 6.64 13.26 -13.12
CA HIS A 150 6.84 14.14 -14.27
C HIS A 150 6.29 13.56 -15.59
N TYR A 151 6.10 12.23 -15.66
CA TYR A 151 5.56 11.55 -16.85
C TYR A 151 4.03 11.35 -16.79
N LEU A 152 3.35 11.87 -15.76
CA LEU A 152 1.91 11.83 -15.56
C LEU A 152 1.27 13.20 -15.77
#